data_AF-W0I0F5-F1
#
_entry.id   AF-W0I0F5-F1
#
_cell.length_a   1.000
_cell.length_b   1.000
_cell.length_c   1.000
_cell.angle_alpha   90.00
_cell.angle_beta   90.00
_cell.angle_gamma   90.00
#
_symmetry.space_group_name_H-M   'P 1'
#
loop_
_entity.id
_entity.type
_entity.pdbx_description
1 polymer ?
#
loop_
_entity_poly.entity_id
_entity_poly.type
_entity_poly.pdbx_seq_one_letter_code
_entity_poly.pdbx_strand_id
1 'polypeptide(L)'
;MGNLGYFEGDTCARDGCEGVIELEEVENCSCHLYAPCWRHENADMWCPECGWQASKDPLCVREISTISLGGPLPLIETRRRVLDPTKIDWITKMHSSSSMIKEGVYPEYLTRQEVEKEVRGTFGGRFEYFGDGKFKYIAYTD
;
A
#
# COMPACT_ATOMS: atom_id res chain seq x y z
N MET A 1 6.01 -2.10 -19.39
CA MET A 1 6.35 -1.88 -17.97
C MET A 1 7.37 -2.91 -17.57
N GLY A 2 8.54 -2.48 -17.14
CA GLY A 2 9.58 -3.40 -16.67
C GLY A 2 9.08 -4.16 -15.44
N ASN A 3 9.41 -5.44 -15.34
CA ASN A 3 9.15 -6.25 -14.15
C ASN A 3 9.99 -5.70 -12.99
N LEU A 4 9.48 -4.69 -12.30
CA LEU A 4 10.07 -4.21 -11.05
C LEU A 4 9.81 -5.26 -9.97
N GLY A 5 10.85 -5.68 -9.28
CA GLY A 5 10.71 -6.55 -8.12
C GLY A 5 10.07 -5.81 -6.95
N TYR A 6 9.28 -6.52 -6.14
CA TYR A 6 8.72 -5.96 -4.90
C TYR A 6 8.80 -6.93 -3.72
N PHE A 7 9.03 -8.21 -3.99
CA PHE A 7 9.11 -9.26 -2.97
C PHE A 7 10.56 -9.70 -2.74
N GLU A 8 10.80 -10.33 -1.59
CA GLU A 8 12.10 -10.91 -1.27
C GLU A 8 12.52 -11.93 -2.35
N GLY A 9 13.74 -11.79 -2.86
CA GLY A 9 14.26 -12.60 -3.95
C GLY A 9 13.93 -12.09 -5.36
N ASP A 10 13.06 -11.09 -5.52
CA ASP A 10 12.84 -10.48 -6.83
C ASP A 10 14.04 -9.62 -7.24
N THR A 11 14.33 -9.57 -8.54
CA THR A 11 15.26 -8.59 -9.12
C THR A 11 14.65 -7.20 -9.06
N CYS A 12 15.39 -6.23 -8.53
CA CYS A 12 14.91 -4.86 -8.34
C CYS A 12 14.44 -4.23 -9.65
N ALA A 13 15.27 -4.29 -10.70
CA ALA A 13 15.04 -3.73 -12.04
C ALA A 13 14.68 -2.22 -12.08
N ARG A 14 14.80 -1.50 -10.97
CA ARG A 14 14.60 -0.04 -10.88
C ARG A 14 15.87 0.66 -11.37
N ASP A 15 15.74 1.62 -12.29
CA ASP A 15 16.86 2.41 -12.84
C ASP A 15 18.00 1.54 -13.40
N GLY A 16 17.69 0.33 -13.89
CA GLY A 16 18.69 -0.63 -14.39
C GLY A 16 19.44 -1.39 -13.28
N CYS A 17 18.99 -1.32 -12.04
CA CYS A 17 19.53 -2.08 -10.92
C CYS A 17 19.27 -3.58 -11.08
N GLU A 18 20.35 -4.37 -11.12
CA GLU A 18 20.31 -5.83 -11.15
C GLU A 18 20.35 -6.47 -9.75
N GLY A 19 20.26 -5.65 -8.70
CA GLY A 19 20.23 -6.09 -7.31
C GLY A 19 18.99 -6.93 -6.97
N VAL A 20 19.09 -7.72 -5.91
CA VAL A 20 17.98 -8.53 -5.39
C VAL A 20 17.34 -7.80 -4.20
N ILE A 21 16.03 -7.91 -4.07
CA ILE A 21 15.30 -7.35 -2.94
C ILE A 21 15.42 -8.31 -1.76
N GLU A 22 15.79 -7.77 -0.61
CA GLU A 22 15.98 -8.52 0.62
C GLU A 22 15.14 -7.88 1.74
N LEU A 23 14.84 -8.65 2.77
CA LEU A 23 14.26 -8.10 4.00
C LEU A 23 15.38 -7.36 4.77
N GLU A 24 15.09 -6.17 5.29
CA GLU A 24 16.05 -5.42 6.11
C GLU A 24 16.54 -6.24 7.30
N GLU A 25 17.87 -6.34 7.45
CA GLU A 25 18.45 -7.06 8.58
C GLU A 25 18.20 -6.27 9.87
N VAL A 26 17.49 -6.90 10.80
CA VAL A 26 17.02 -6.23 12.00
C VAL A 26 18.10 -6.20 13.08
N GLU A 27 18.80 -5.06 13.18
CA GLU A 27 19.74 -4.83 14.28
C GLU A 27 19.03 -4.50 15.62
N ASN A 28 19.65 -4.84 16.75
CA ASN A 28 19.15 -4.56 18.10
C ASN A 28 17.75 -5.16 18.40
N CYS A 29 17.53 -6.41 18.01
CA CYS A 29 16.26 -7.07 18.26
C CYS A 29 16.10 -7.54 19.71
N SER A 30 14.96 -7.20 20.31
CA SER A 30 14.57 -7.68 21.64
C SER A 30 13.65 -8.90 21.59
N CYS A 31 13.69 -9.69 20.50
CA CYS A 31 12.81 -10.85 20.32
C CYS A 31 12.95 -11.89 21.45
N HIS A 32 14.13 -11.99 22.06
CA HIS A 32 14.37 -12.86 23.21
C HIS A 32 13.66 -12.42 24.50
N LEU A 33 13.21 -11.16 24.57
CA LEU A 33 12.40 -10.64 25.68
C LEU A 33 10.91 -10.64 25.33
N TYR A 34 10.57 -10.15 24.13
CA TYR A 34 9.21 -9.99 23.64
C TYR A 34 9.16 -10.27 22.14
N ALA A 35 8.71 -11.46 21.77
CA ALA A 35 8.52 -11.86 20.38
C ALA A 35 7.04 -11.71 19.95
N PRO A 36 6.76 -11.23 18.73
CA PRO A 36 7.68 -10.54 17.83
C PRO A 36 8.05 -9.15 18.36
N CYS A 37 9.28 -8.68 18.13
CA CYS A 37 9.67 -7.33 18.55
C CYS A 37 9.26 -6.30 17.49
N TRP A 38 8.99 -5.06 17.91
CA TRP A 38 8.62 -3.97 17.02
C TRP A 38 9.52 -3.82 15.79
N ARG A 39 10.83 -4.06 15.94
CA ARG A 39 11.76 -3.96 14.80
C ARG A 39 11.53 -5.05 13.75
N HIS A 40 11.23 -6.29 14.15
CA HIS A 40 10.88 -7.35 13.21
C HIS A 40 9.49 -7.12 12.60
N GLU A 41 8.54 -6.60 13.37
CA GLU A 41 7.22 -6.24 12.83
C GLU A 41 7.27 -5.11 11.80
N ASN A 42 8.29 -4.24 11.88
CA ASN A 42 8.48 -3.12 10.96
C ASN A 42 9.64 -3.33 9.99
N ALA A 43 10.20 -4.55 9.90
CA ALA A 43 11.20 -4.86 8.89
C ALA A 43 10.59 -4.72 7.49
N ASP A 44 11.23 -3.93 6.66
CA ASP A 44 10.77 -3.60 5.32
C ASP A 44 11.62 -4.27 4.25
N MET A 45 11.02 -4.43 3.07
CA MET A 45 11.75 -4.89 1.90
C MET A 45 12.61 -3.74 1.37
N TRP A 46 13.88 -4.00 1.13
CA TRP A 46 14.82 -3.03 0.61
C TRP A 46 15.73 -3.64 -0.44
N CYS A 47 16.33 -2.80 -1.27
CA CYS A 47 17.38 -3.22 -2.19
C CYS A 47 18.72 -2.66 -1.71
N PRO A 48 19.71 -3.50 -1.38
CA PRO A 48 21.01 -3.04 -0.88
C PRO A 48 21.82 -2.25 -1.94
N GLU A 49 21.59 -2.52 -3.22
CA GLU A 49 22.34 -1.90 -4.32
C GLU A 49 21.87 -0.47 -4.64
N CYS A 50 20.55 -0.26 -4.76
CA CYS A 50 19.99 1.05 -5.13
C CYS A 50 19.33 1.81 -3.98
N GLY A 51 19.21 1.20 -2.79
CA GLY A 51 18.58 1.79 -1.61
C GLY A 51 17.07 1.93 -1.71
N TRP A 52 16.40 1.23 -2.66
CA TRP A 52 14.94 1.20 -2.72
C TRP A 52 14.37 0.60 -1.42
N GLN A 53 13.22 1.13 -0.96
CA GLN A 53 12.52 0.64 0.23
C GLN A 53 11.02 0.61 -0.03
N ALA A 54 10.36 -0.51 0.28
CA ALA A 54 8.92 -0.67 0.10
C ALA A 54 8.10 0.39 0.86
N SER A 55 8.52 0.77 2.06
CA SER A 55 7.82 1.80 2.86
C SER A 55 7.86 3.21 2.28
N LYS A 56 8.82 3.49 1.38
CA LYS A 56 8.93 4.79 0.69
C LYS A 56 8.28 4.75 -0.70
N ASP A 57 7.95 3.56 -1.19
CA ASP A 57 7.38 3.39 -2.52
C ASP A 57 5.87 3.68 -2.50
N PRO A 58 5.39 4.65 -3.30
CA PRO A 58 3.98 5.03 -3.31
C PRO A 58 3.06 3.96 -3.91
N LEU A 59 3.60 2.94 -4.58
CA LEU A 59 2.83 1.81 -5.09
C LEU A 59 2.71 0.70 -4.04
N CYS A 60 3.62 0.63 -3.07
CA CYS A 60 3.56 -0.34 -1.98
C CYS A 60 2.65 0.18 -0.86
N VAL A 61 1.41 -0.31 -0.83
CA VAL A 61 0.42 0.10 0.17
C VAL A 61 0.04 -1.06 1.08
N ARG A 62 -0.41 -0.75 2.31
CA ARG A 62 -0.98 -1.75 3.23
C ARG A 62 -2.50 -1.77 3.06
N GLU A 63 -3.02 -2.81 2.42
CA GLU A 63 -4.44 -3.08 2.27
C GLU A 63 -4.97 -3.86 3.48
N ILE A 64 -6.19 -3.55 3.93
CA ILE A 64 -6.89 -4.35 4.94
C ILE A 64 -7.57 -5.52 4.21
N SER A 65 -7.04 -6.73 4.32
CA SER A 65 -7.45 -7.85 3.47
C SER A 65 -8.59 -8.69 4.04
N THR A 66 -8.59 -8.95 5.35
CA THR A 66 -9.52 -9.91 5.96
C THR A 66 -9.89 -9.49 7.38
N ILE A 67 -11.20 -9.45 7.65
CA ILE A 67 -11.75 -9.43 9.01
C ILE A 67 -12.20 -10.86 9.32
N SER A 68 -11.38 -11.63 10.04
CA SER A 68 -11.76 -12.98 10.44
C SER A 68 -12.80 -12.91 11.56
N LEU A 69 -14.07 -13.15 11.23
CA LEU A 69 -15.21 -13.13 12.17
C LEU A 69 -15.40 -14.45 12.94
N GLY A 70 -14.47 -15.40 12.82
CA GLY A 70 -14.58 -16.75 13.39
C GLY A 70 -14.17 -16.89 14.86
N GLY A 71 -13.63 -15.83 15.48
CA GLY A 71 -13.20 -15.81 16.88
C GLY A 71 -14.00 -14.81 17.73
N PRO A 72 -13.79 -14.79 19.07
CA PRO A 72 -14.47 -13.86 19.98
C PRO A 72 -14.14 -12.38 19.71
N LEU A 73 -13.07 -12.10 18.97
CA LEU A 73 -12.70 -10.76 18.50
C LEU A 73 -12.42 -10.81 16.98
N PRO A 74 -12.85 -9.79 16.22
CA PRO A 74 -12.51 -9.67 14.81
C PRO A 74 -11.00 -9.45 14.67
N LEU A 75 -10.32 -10.34 13.93
CA LEU A 75 -8.92 -10.13 13.57
C LEU A 75 -8.86 -9.36 12.25
N ILE A 76 -8.26 -8.18 12.28
CA ILE A 76 -8.02 -7.34 11.09
C ILE A 76 -6.58 -7.58 10.64
N GLU A 77 -6.40 -8.23 9.49
CA GLU A 77 -5.08 -8.43 8.88
C GLU A 77 -4.82 -7.37 7.80
N THR A 78 -3.70 -6.66 7.92
CA THR A 78 -3.21 -5.75 6.88
C THR A 78 -2.13 -6.45 6.04
N ARG A 79 -2.31 -6.55 4.73
CA ARG A 79 -1.32 -7.13 3.80
C ARG A 79 -0.69 -6.05 2.94
N ARG A 80 0.60 -6.18 2.63
CA ARG A 80 1.28 -5.34 1.64
C ARG A 80 0.77 -5.72 0.25
N ARG A 81 0.32 -4.74 -0.53
CA ARG A 81 -0.13 -4.88 -1.92
C ARG A 81 0.58 -3.82 -2.76
N VAL A 82 0.97 -4.21 -3.97
CA VAL A 82 1.48 -3.29 -4.97
C VAL A 82 0.30 -2.83 -5.82
N LEU A 83 0.12 -1.51 -5.93
CA LEU A 83 -0.89 -0.91 -6.79
C LEU A 83 -0.42 -0.91 -8.24
N ASP A 84 -1.34 -1.21 -9.15
CA ASP A 84 -1.08 -1.23 -10.59
C ASP A 84 -1.43 0.13 -11.23
N PRO A 85 -0.46 0.92 -11.72
CA PRO A 85 -0.72 2.24 -12.33
C PRO A 85 -1.37 2.17 -13.72
N THR A 86 -1.56 0.99 -14.30
CA THR A 86 -2.22 0.79 -15.61
C THR A 86 -3.74 0.85 -15.53
N LYS A 87 -4.32 0.60 -14.35
CA LYS A 87 -5.75 0.61 -14.09
C LYS A 87 -6.03 1.53 -12.92
N ILE A 88 -7.30 1.84 -12.70
CA ILE A 88 -7.71 2.51 -11.46
C ILE A 88 -7.58 1.45 -10.36
N ASP A 89 -6.57 1.56 -9.50
CA ASP A 89 -6.33 0.64 -8.40
C ASP A 89 -6.19 1.43 -7.10
N TRP A 90 -6.94 1.04 -6.07
CA TRP A 90 -6.97 1.79 -4.82
C TRP A 90 -7.21 0.87 -3.63
N ILE A 91 -6.77 1.35 -2.47
CA ILE A 91 -7.09 0.76 -1.19
C ILE A 91 -8.02 1.65 -0.40
N THR A 92 -8.78 1.03 0.49
CA THR A 92 -9.63 1.74 1.45
C THR A 92 -8.92 1.82 2.79
N LYS A 93 -8.70 3.02 3.29
CA LYS A 93 -8.21 3.31 4.64
C LYS A 93 -9.38 3.78 5.52
N MET A 94 -9.37 3.32 6.77
CA MET A 94 -10.29 3.83 7.78
C MET A 94 -10.08 5.34 7.98
N HIS A 95 -11.18 6.08 8.07
CA HIS A 95 -11.16 7.52 8.33
C HIS A 95 -12.10 7.87 9.50
N SER A 96 -13.37 8.20 9.22
CA SER A 96 -14.36 8.50 10.26
C SER A 96 -15.51 7.49 10.23
N SER A 97 -16.42 7.58 11.19
CA SER A 97 -17.62 6.73 11.24
C SER A 97 -18.53 6.86 10.02
N SER A 98 -18.43 7.97 9.28
CA SER A 98 -19.27 8.31 8.12
C SER A 98 -18.46 8.57 6.84
N SER A 99 -17.19 8.16 6.83
CA SER A 99 -16.37 8.32 5.63
C SER A 99 -15.19 7.36 5.58
N MET A 100 -14.79 7.04 4.35
CA MET A 100 -13.64 6.20 4.06
C MET A 100 -12.67 6.95 3.14
N ILE A 101 -11.36 6.82 3.39
CA ILE A 101 -10.35 7.33 2.47
C ILE A 101 -10.06 6.25 1.44
N LYS A 102 -10.22 6.57 0.16
CA LYS A 102 -9.75 5.78 -0.97
C LYS A 102 -8.47 6.41 -1.50
N GLU A 103 -7.36 5.72 -1.35
CA GLU A 103 -6.05 6.17 -1.82
C GLU A 103 -5.56 5.18 -2.88
N GLY A 104 -5.14 5.70 -4.03
CA GLY A 104 -4.84 4.84 -5.17
C GLY A 104 -4.10 5.54 -6.30
N VAL A 105 -3.92 4.77 -7.37
CA VAL A 105 -3.28 5.19 -8.61
C VAL A 105 -4.28 5.11 -9.76
N TYR A 106 -4.04 5.93 -10.77
CA TYR A 106 -4.81 5.95 -12.00
C TYR A 106 -3.88 6.20 -13.20
N PRO A 107 -4.21 5.64 -14.37
CA PRO A 107 -3.46 5.95 -15.58
C PRO A 107 -3.69 7.39 -16.02
N GLU A 108 -2.63 8.07 -16.47
CA GLU A 108 -2.62 9.51 -16.76
C GLU A 108 -3.62 9.97 -17.85
N TYR A 109 -4.09 9.05 -18.70
CA TYR A 109 -5.09 9.37 -19.73
C TYR A 109 -6.52 9.48 -19.18
N LEU A 110 -6.79 9.03 -17.96
CA LEU A 110 -8.13 9.11 -17.37
C LEU A 110 -8.39 10.49 -16.76
N THR A 111 -9.62 10.95 -16.96
CA THR A 111 -10.09 12.20 -16.37
C THR A 111 -10.51 12.00 -14.91
N ARG A 112 -10.47 13.08 -14.13
CA ARG A 112 -10.97 13.11 -12.75
C ARG A 112 -12.40 12.59 -12.62
N GLN A 113 -13.27 12.81 -13.61
CA GLN A 113 -14.66 12.36 -13.58
C GLN A 113 -14.77 10.83 -13.69
N GLU A 114 -13.97 10.21 -14.54
CA GLU A 114 -13.95 8.74 -14.69
C GLU A 114 -13.44 8.08 -13.40
N VAL A 115 -12.37 8.65 -12.81
CA VAL A 115 -11.87 8.19 -11.51
C VAL A 115 -12.92 8.39 -10.42
N GLU A 116 -13.57 9.56 -10.36
CA GLU A 116 -14.63 9.86 -9.38
C GLU A 116 -15.77 8.85 -9.45
N LYS A 117 -16.20 8.47 -10.65
CA LYS A 117 -17.30 7.52 -10.87
C LYS A 117 -17.01 6.15 -10.24
N GLU A 118 -15.75 5.70 -10.30
CA GLU A 118 -15.30 4.43 -9.72
C GLU A 118 -15.14 4.50 -8.19
N VAL A 119 -14.61 5.62 -7.69
CA VAL A 119 -14.23 5.77 -6.27
C VAL A 119 -15.33 6.44 -5.43
N ARG A 120 -16.42 6.88 -6.02
CA ARG A 120 -17.54 7.53 -5.33
C ARG A 120 -18.10 6.65 -4.18
N GLY A 121 -18.40 7.28 -3.04
CA GLY A 121 -19.16 6.66 -1.95
C GLY A 121 -20.67 6.80 -2.16
N THR A 122 -21.47 6.16 -1.32
CA THR A 122 -22.95 6.18 -1.41
C THR A 122 -23.51 7.61 -1.50
N PHE A 123 -22.96 8.53 -0.70
CA PHE A 123 -23.39 9.95 -0.67
C PHE A 123 -22.49 10.89 -1.48
N GLY A 124 -21.59 10.34 -2.30
CA GLY A 124 -20.56 11.14 -2.98
C GLY A 124 -19.25 11.17 -2.19
N GLY A 125 -18.59 12.31 -2.20
CA GLY A 125 -17.27 12.49 -1.59
C GLY A 125 -16.52 13.67 -2.19
N ARG A 126 -15.22 13.76 -1.89
CA ARG A 126 -14.34 14.79 -2.42
C ARG A 126 -12.91 14.29 -2.59
N PHE A 127 -12.21 14.81 -3.59
CA PHE A 127 -10.77 14.63 -3.70
C PHE A 127 -10.04 15.55 -2.72
N GLU A 128 -9.19 14.97 -1.89
CA GLU A 128 -8.20 15.72 -1.12
C GLU A 128 -6.94 15.97 -1.96
N TYR A 129 -6.55 14.97 -2.77
CA TYR A 129 -5.42 15.05 -3.69
C TYR A 129 -5.76 14.35 -5.02
N PHE A 130 -5.33 14.93 -6.13
CA PHE A 130 -5.45 14.35 -7.47
C PHE A 130 -4.33 14.93 -8.36
N GLY A 131 -3.33 14.11 -8.71
CA GLY A 131 -2.18 14.52 -9.50
C GLY A 131 -1.11 13.43 -9.60
N ASP A 132 -0.23 13.52 -10.59
CA ASP A 132 0.92 12.60 -10.77
C ASP A 132 0.53 11.11 -10.82
N GLY A 133 -0.61 10.80 -11.44
CA GLY A 133 -1.14 9.43 -11.53
C GLY A 133 -1.61 8.86 -10.19
N LYS A 134 -1.79 9.69 -9.16
CA LYS A 134 -2.21 9.31 -7.80
C LYS A 134 -3.38 10.14 -7.31
N PHE A 135 -4.23 9.56 -6.48
CA PHE A 135 -5.35 10.26 -5.89
C PHE A 135 -5.59 9.85 -4.44
N LYS A 136 -6.18 10.79 -3.70
CA LYS A 136 -6.75 10.57 -2.37
C LYS A 136 -8.16 11.14 -2.36
N TYR A 137 -9.15 10.27 -2.22
CA TYR A 137 -10.57 10.61 -2.25
C TYR A 137 -11.23 10.24 -0.91
N ILE A 138 -11.96 11.18 -0.33
CA ILE A 138 -12.77 10.94 0.86
C ILE A 138 -14.17 10.59 0.38
N ALA A 139 -14.52 9.31 0.45
CA ALA A 139 -15.84 8.80 0.11
C ALA A 139 -16.75 8.92 1.33
N TYR A 140 -17.91 9.59 1.18
CA TYR A 140 -18.90 9.67 2.25
C TYR A 140 -19.77 8.42 2.25
N THR A 141 -19.80 7.76 3.40
CA THR A 141 -20.54 6.51 3.66
C THR A 141 -21.52 6.75 4.81
N ASP A 142 -22.51 5.86 4.93
CA ASP A 142 -23.44 5.86 6.08
C ASP A 142 -22.71 5.49 7.37
#